data_AF-A0A347ZQK0-F1
#
_entry.id   AF-A0A347ZQK0-F1
#
_cell.length_a   1.000
_cell.length_b   1.000
_cell.length_c   1.000
_cell.angle_alpha   90.00
_cell.angle_beta   90.00
_cell.angle_gamma   90.00
#
_symmetry.space_group_name_H-M   'P 1'
#
loop_
_entity.id
_entity.type
_entity.pdbx_description
1 polymer ?
#
loop_
_entity_poly.entity_id
_entity_poly.type
_entity_poly.pdbx_seq_one_letter_code
_entity_poly.pdbx_strand_id
1 'polypeptide(L)'
;MNAQKDMEKAAAPAEKAGYAARLDIDYPEQLNRLTTFFRLFTIIPIGIILGLLTNSGQKVTNTVVLNQAGHIVETTRDTAGGLLVGIPVAVALMILFVQRYPRWWFDFQRELVRFSNRVGAYALLLTDQYPSTVDEQAVHLEIDYPDVEKDLKRGMPLVKWFLAIPHYLFLAVLVVGAVFAVIIAWFAILFTGRYPESLFNYVVGVMRWGLRVNAYATLLVTDEYPPFSLD
;
A
#
# COMPACT_ATOMS: atom_id res chain seq x y z
N MET A 1 50.49 4.84 -13.23
CA MET A 1 50.07 4.95 -11.82
C MET A 1 49.42 6.33 -11.67
N ASN A 2 48.17 6.41 -11.19
CA ASN A 2 47.32 7.62 -11.11
C ASN A 2 46.48 8.01 -12.35
N ALA A 3 45.65 7.10 -12.84
CA ALA A 3 44.44 7.50 -13.58
C ALA A 3 43.18 6.77 -13.06
N GLN A 4 43.39 5.60 -12.45
CA GLN A 4 42.33 4.79 -11.86
C GLN A 4 41.95 5.20 -10.43
N LYS A 5 42.77 6.03 -9.76
CA LYS A 5 42.56 6.47 -8.37
C LYS A 5 41.74 7.76 -8.23
N ASP A 6 41.54 8.48 -9.34
CA ASP A 6 40.77 9.73 -9.36
C ASP A 6 39.31 9.53 -9.81
N MET A 7 38.96 8.36 -10.36
CA MET A 7 37.56 7.98 -10.63
C MET A 7 36.83 7.41 -9.40
N GLU A 8 37.55 7.11 -8.32
CA GLU A 8 36.99 6.57 -7.07
C GLU A 8 36.55 7.69 -6.08
N LYS A 9 36.44 8.94 -6.55
CA LYS A 9 36.11 10.10 -5.72
C LYS A 9 34.95 10.96 -6.25
N ALA A 10 33.97 10.33 -6.89
CA ALA A 10 32.71 10.96 -7.24
C ALA A 10 31.52 9.99 -7.19
N ALA A 11 31.40 9.23 -6.10
CA ALA A 11 30.09 8.76 -5.64
C ALA A 11 29.77 9.55 -4.37
N ALA A 12 29.49 10.85 -4.56
CA ALA A 12 28.70 11.57 -3.57
C ALA A 12 27.39 10.78 -3.37
N PRO A 13 26.90 10.59 -2.14
CA PRO A 13 25.61 9.95 -1.94
C PRO A 13 24.59 10.75 -2.74
N ALA A 14 23.87 10.08 -3.64
CA ALA A 14 22.72 10.69 -4.29
C ALA A 14 21.82 11.24 -3.17
N GLU A 15 21.70 12.56 -3.15
CA GLU A 15 20.81 13.30 -2.28
C GLU A 15 19.41 12.70 -2.45
N LYS A 16 18.93 11.93 -1.46
CA LYS A 16 17.58 11.36 -1.47
C LYS A 16 16.57 12.50 -1.27
N ALA A 17 16.29 13.25 -2.32
CA ALA A 17 15.24 14.26 -2.33
C ALA A 17 13.87 13.56 -2.39
N GLY A 18 13.42 12.98 -1.28
CA GLY A 18 12.10 12.36 -1.16
C GLY A 18 12.03 11.28 -0.08
N TYR A 19 10.82 11.04 0.43
CA TYR A 19 10.53 9.95 1.37
C TYR A 19 10.84 8.58 0.76
N ALA A 20 11.10 7.56 1.59
CA ALA A 20 11.55 6.22 1.17
C ALA A 20 10.56 5.44 0.27
N ALA A 21 9.30 5.87 0.21
CA ALA A 21 8.28 5.31 -0.66
C ALA A 21 7.58 6.41 -1.45
N ARG A 22 7.58 6.27 -2.77
CA ARG A 22 7.09 7.27 -3.72
C ARG A 22 6.09 6.61 -4.67
N LEU A 23 4.97 7.29 -4.90
CA LEU A 23 3.92 6.85 -5.81
C LEU A 23 3.56 8.00 -6.74
N ASP A 24 3.69 7.74 -8.03
CA ASP A 24 3.21 8.61 -9.08
C ASP A 24 2.24 7.86 -9.98
N ILE A 25 1.16 8.54 -10.37
CA ILE A 25 0.11 7.95 -11.20
C ILE A 25 -0.18 8.93 -12.32
N ASP A 26 -0.03 8.46 -13.56
CA ASP A 26 -0.23 9.28 -14.74
C ASP A 26 -1.70 9.71 -14.83
N TYR A 27 -1.94 11.00 -15.01
CA TYR A 27 -3.30 11.53 -15.16
C TYR A 27 -3.90 11.12 -16.52
N PRO A 28 -5.07 10.45 -16.55
CA PRO A 28 -5.71 10.08 -17.80
C PRO A 28 -6.45 11.28 -18.41
N GLU A 29 -6.02 11.76 -19.57
CA GLU A 29 -6.71 12.86 -20.28
C GLU A 29 -8.17 12.52 -20.63
N GLN A 30 -8.42 11.26 -20.97
CA GLN A 30 -9.75 10.73 -21.26
C GLN A 30 -9.88 9.31 -20.73
N LEU A 31 -11.08 9.01 -20.23
CA LEU A 31 -11.47 7.68 -19.75
C LEU A 31 -12.64 7.13 -20.57
N ASN A 32 -12.62 5.83 -20.82
CA ASN A 32 -13.61 5.07 -21.54
C ASN A 32 -14.83 4.81 -20.65
N ARG A 33 -15.95 5.38 -21.07
CA ARG A 33 -17.25 5.31 -20.39
C ARG A 33 -17.75 3.88 -20.18
N LEU A 34 -17.55 3.01 -21.17
CA LEU A 34 -18.01 1.62 -21.12
C LEU A 34 -17.24 0.84 -20.04
N THR A 35 -15.91 0.96 -20.05
CA THR A 35 -15.06 0.29 -19.04
C THR A 35 -15.23 0.88 -17.64
N THR A 36 -15.60 2.17 -17.55
CA THR A 36 -15.96 2.84 -16.30
C THR A 36 -17.30 2.32 -15.76
N PHE A 37 -18.31 2.18 -16.63
CA PHE A 37 -19.61 1.67 -16.25
C PHE A 37 -19.53 0.22 -15.73
N PHE A 38 -18.82 -0.64 -16.46
CA PHE A 38 -18.65 -2.04 -16.07
C PHE A 38 -17.55 -2.29 -15.03
N ARG A 39 -16.96 -1.23 -14.46
CA ARG A 39 -15.80 -1.35 -13.56
C ARG A 39 -16.04 -2.29 -12.38
N LEU A 40 -17.24 -2.22 -11.80
CA LEU A 40 -17.64 -3.06 -10.66
C LEU A 40 -17.64 -4.56 -10.99
N PHE A 41 -17.83 -4.93 -12.27
CA PHE A 41 -17.77 -6.32 -12.71
C PHE A 41 -16.37 -6.72 -13.11
N THR A 42 -15.66 -5.86 -13.85
CA THR A 42 -14.31 -6.15 -14.32
C THR A 42 -13.28 -6.20 -13.20
N ILE A 43 -13.49 -5.50 -12.08
CA ILE A 43 -12.60 -5.57 -10.92
C ILE A 43 -12.67 -6.92 -10.19
N ILE A 44 -13.76 -7.69 -10.31
CA ILE A 44 -14.00 -8.88 -9.49
C ILE A 44 -12.90 -9.93 -9.65
N PRO A 45 -12.48 -10.35 -10.87
CA PRO A 45 -11.48 -11.41 -11.02
C PRO A 45 -10.13 -11.03 -10.42
N ILE A 46 -9.65 -9.81 -10.68
CA ILE A 46 -8.36 -9.34 -10.15
C ILE A 46 -8.43 -9.05 -8.64
N GLY A 47 -9.58 -8.58 -8.16
CA GLY A 47 -9.85 -8.39 -6.74
C GLY A 47 -9.85 -9.71 -5.96
N ILE A 48 -10.38 -10.80 -6.55
CA ILE A 48 -10.29 -12.14 -5.96
C ILE A 48 -8.83 -12.59 -5.90
N ILE A 49 -8.07 -12.45 -6.98
CA ILE A 49 -6.64 -12.83 -7.03
C ILE A 49 -5.86 -12.07 -5.94
N LEU A 50 -6.02 -10.75 -5.87
CA LEU A 50 -5.38 -9.93 -4.86
C LEU A 50 -5.83 -10.31 -3.44
N GLY A 51 -7.13 -10.54 -3.25
CA GLY A 51 -7.70 -10.97 -1.98
C GLY A 51 -7.16 -12.32 -1.52
N LEU A 52 -6.95 -13.28 -2.43
CA LEU A 52 -6.34 -14.57 -2.14
C LEU A 52 -4.86 -14.42 -1.76
N LEU A 53 -4.09 -13.61 -2.51
CA LEU A 53 -2.68 -13.36 -2.22
C LEU A 53 -2.48 -12.70 -0.85
N THR A 54 -3.35 -11.77 -0.47
CA THR A 54 -3.23 -11.00 0.77
C THR A 54 -3.78 -11.75 1.99
N ASN A 55 -4.93 -12.41 1.84
CA ASN A 55 -5.62 -13.08 2.95
C ASN A 55 -5.29 -14.59 3.07
N SER A 56 -4.37 -15.13 2.26
CA SER A 56 -3.97 -16.53 2.38
C SER A 56 -3.42 -16.83 3.77
N GLY A 57 -3.80 -17.97 4.34
CA GLY A 57 -3.32 -18.42 5.66
C GLY A 57 -4.04 -17.81 6.86
N GLN A 58 -5.12 -17.05 6.67
CA GLN A 58 -5.99 -16.61 7.78
C GLN A 58 -6.82 -17.77 8.33
N LYS A 59 -6.77 -17.97 9.65
CA LYS A 59 -7.73 -18.82 10.36
C LYS A 59 -8.86 -17.95 10.89
N VAL A 60 -10.09 -18.29 10.51
CA VAL A 60 -11.31 -17.67 11.04
C VAL A 60 -11.94 -18.64 12.01
N THR A 61 -11.83 -18.34 13.30
CA THR A 61 -12.52 -19.09 14.36
C THR A 61 -13.81 -18.37 14.67
N ASN A 62 -14.94 -19.03 14.44
CA ASN A 62 -16.24 -18.54 14.87
C ASN A 62 -16.61 -19.25 16.18
N THR A 63 -16.55 -18.53 17.28
CA THR A 63 -16.95 -19.02 18.60
C THR A 63 -18.39 -18.59 18.84
N VAL A 64 -19.29 -19.56 18.92
CA VAL A 64 -20.70 -19.32 19.26
C VAL A 64 -20.90 -19.68 20.72
N VAL A 65 -21.14 -18.68 21.55
CA VAL A 65 -21.46 -18.86 22.97
C VAL A 65 -22.97 -19.05 23.10
N LEU A 66 -23.38 -20.23 23.54
CA LEU A 66 -24.78 -20.59 23.78
C LEU A 66 -25.13 -20.39 25.26
N ASN A 67 -26.33 -19.90 25.55
CA ASN A 67 -26.85 -19.97 26.93
C ASN A 67 -27.36 -21.38 27.27
N GLN A 68 -27.76 -21.59 28.52
CA GLN A 68 -28.34 -22.85 28.99
C GLN A 68 -29.62 -23.27 28.24
N ALA A 69 -30.29 -22.34 27.55
CA ALA A 69 -31.46 -22.60 26.72
C ALA A 69 -31.15 -22.83 25.23
N GLY A 70 -29.85 -22.89 24.85
CA GLY A 70 -29.42 -23.10 23.47
C GLY A 70 -29.56 -21.88 22.53
N HIS A 71 -29.82 -20.68 23.06
CA HIS A 71 -29.82 -19.45 22.27
C HIS A 71 -28.41 -18.88 22.18
N ILE A 72 -28.07 -18.35 21.00
CA ILE A 72 -26.79 -17.68 20.75
C ILE A 72 -26.76 -16.35 21.51
N VAL A 73 -25.83 -16.21 22.44
CA VAL A 73 -25.63 -14.99 23.23
C VAL A 73 -24.52 -14.13 22.65
N GLU A 74 -23.46 -14.76 22.15
CA GLU A 74 -22.29 -14.08 21.61
C GLU A 74 -21.73 -14.88 20.43
N THR A 75 -21.45 -14.19 19.33
CA THR A 75 -20.69 -14.77 18.20
C THR A 75 -19.41 -13.98 18.07
N THR A 76 -18.28 -14.59 18.44
CA THR A 76 -16.96 -13.97 18.32
C THR A 76 -16.27 -14.51 17.08
N ARG A 77 -15.74 -13.61 16.26
CA ARG A 77 -14.96 -13.96 15.06
C ARG A 77 -13.50 -13.58 15.27
N ASP A 78 -12.68 -14.56 15.61
CA ASP A 78 -11.24 -14.36 15.75
C ASP A 78 -10.55 -14.64 14.41
N THR A 79 -9.83 -13.64 13.92
CA THR A 79 -9.01 -13.76 12.71
C THR A 79 -7.55 -13.65 13.11
N ALA A 80 -6.77 -14.72 12.89
CA ALA A 80 -5.35 -14.76 13.20
C ALA A 80 -4.53 -15.24 12.00
N GLY A 81 -3.38 -14.59 11.78
CA GLY A 81 -2.41 -14.95 10.74
C GLY A 81 -2.65 -14.29 9.38
N GLY A 82 -1.97 -14.83 8.37
CA GLY A 82 -2.00 -14.37 6.98
C GLY A 82 -0.75 -13.60 6.56
N LEU A 83 -0.47 -13.55 5.25
CA LEU A 83 0.72 -12.88 4.70
C LEU A 83 0.78 -11.39 5.08
N LEU A 84 -0.37 -10.71 5.11
CA LEU A 84 -0.50 -9.30 5.47
C LEU A 84 0.06 -8.96 6.86
N VAL A 85 -0.14 -9.81 7.86
CA VAL A 85 0.33 -9.56 9.24
C VAL A 85 1.59 -10.37 9.54
N GLY A 86 1.67 -11.59 9.03
CA GLY A 86 2.77 -12.51 9.28
C GLY A 86 4.11 -12.02 8.76
N ILE A 87 4.17 -11.50 7.52
CA ILE A 87 5.44 -11.00 6.97
C ILE A 87 5.94 -9.77 7.74
N PRO A 88 5.14 -8.71 7.97
CA PRO A 88 5.58 -7.57 8.77
C PRO A 88 6.08 -7.93 10.17
N VAL A 89 5.38 -8.85 10.86
CA VAL A 89 5.83 -9.36 12.17
C VAL A 89 7.15 -10.10 12.03
N ALA A 90 7.29 -10.98 11.03
CA ALA A 90 8.54 -11.70 10.78
C ALA A 90 9.70 -10.75 10.45
N VAL A 91 9.47 -9.71 9.65
CA VAL A 91 10.44 -8.65 9.36
C VAL A 91 10.81 -7.89 10.64
N ALA A 92 9.83 -7.52 11.47
CA ALA A 92 10.08 -6.86 12.75
C ALA A 92 10.98 -7.72 13.66
N LEU A 93 10.72 -9.03 13.75
CA LEU A 93 11.55 -9.97 14.52
C LEU A 93 12.95 -10.12 13.92
N MET A 94 13.07 -10.19 12.59
CA MET A 94 14.35 -10.25 11.90
C MET A 94 15.19 -8.99 12.15
N ILE A 95 14.59 -7.80 12.13
CA ILE A 95 15.27 -6.54 12.49
C ILE A 95 15.64 -6.54 13.99
N LEU A 96 14.72 -6.99 14.86
CA LEU A 96 14.91 -6.99 16.30
C LEU A 96 16.00 -7.97 16.78
N PHE A 97 16.11 -9.15 16.18
CA PHE A 97 17.04 -10.20 16.65
C PHE A 97 18.27 -10.34 15.77
N VAL A 98 18.10 -10.23 14.45
CA VAL A 98 19.13 -10.54 13.46
C VAL A 98 19.67 -9.27 12.79
N GLN A 99 19.02 -8.11 12.97
CA GLN A 99 19.34 -6.84 12.29
C GLN A 99 19.50 -7.00 10.78
N ARG A 100 18.65 -7.84 10.17
CA ARG A 100 18.65 -8.07 8.71
C ARG A 100 17.23 -8.02 8.17
N TYR A 101 17.09 -7.49 6.96
CA TYR A 101 15.86 -7.54 6.19
C TYR A 101 16.09 -8.43 4.96
N PRO A 102 15.60 -9.68 4.95
CA PRO A 102 15.74 -10.57 3.80
C PRO A 102 15.26 -9.92 2.50
N ARG A 103 16.14 -9.88 1.47
CA ARG A 103 15.83 -9.24 0.19
C ARG A 103 14.60 -9.84 -0.50
N TRP A 104 14.48 -11.16 -0.52
CA TRP A 104 13.34 -11.82 -1.16
C TRP A 104 11.98 -11.53 -0.46
N TRP A 105 11.97 -11.26 0.85
CA TRP A 105 10.75 -10.80 1.55
C TRP A 105 10.38 -9.39 1.15
N PHE A 106 11.37 -8.51 1.10
CA PHE A 106 11.19 -7.14 0.64
C PHE A 106 10.72 -7.11 -0.82
N ASP A 107 11.38 -7.84 -1.71
CA ASP A 107 11.05 -7.87 -3.14
C ASP A 107 9.62 -8.39 -3.34
N PHE A 108 9.23 -9.48 -2.65
CA PHE A 108 7.86 -9.97 -2.69
C PHE A 108 6.84 -8.94 -2.20
N GLN A 109 7.08 -8.32 -1.05
CA GLN A 109 6.18 -7.30 -0.49
C GLN A 109 6.10 -6.06 -1.40
N ARG A 110 7.23 -5.63 -1.96
CA ARG A 110 7.30 -4.50 -2.91
C ARG A 110 6.46 -4.79 -4.14
N GLU A 111 6.62 -5.95 -4.77
CA GLU A 111 5.83 -6.31 -5.95
C GLU A 111 4.35 -6.51 -5.62
N LEU A 112 4.02 -7.05 -4.44
CA LEU A 112 2.64 -7.14 -3.98
C LEU A 112 2.01 -5.75 -3.80
N VAL A 113 2.75 -4.79 -3.25
CA VAL A 113 2.30 -3.39 -3.11
C VAL A 113 2.19 -2.70 -4.47
N ARG A 114 3.11 -2.93 -5.41
CA ARG A 114 3.01 -2.45 -6.80
C ARG A 114 1.72 -2.95 -7.46
N PHE A 115 1.50 -4.26 -7.40
CA PHE A 115 0.30 -4.88 -7.95
C PHE A 115 -0.97 -4.39 -7.26
N SER A 116 -0.98 -4.30 -5.92
CA SER A 116 -2.11 -3.77 -5.15
C SER A 116 -2.46 -2.33 -5.56
N ASN A 117 -1.46 -1.47 -5.78
CA ASN A 117 -1.70 -0.10 -6.24
C ASN A 117 -2.20 -0.04 -7.68
N ARG A 118 -1.78 -0.92 -8.59
CA ARG A 118 -2.36 -1.03 -9.94
C ARG A 118 -3.83 -1.43 -9.88
N VAL A 119 -4.16 -2.44 -9.06
CA VAL A 119 -5.55 -2.87 -8.82
C VAL A 119 -6.36 -1.74 -8.19
N GLY A 120 -5.80 -1.04 -7.21
CA GLY A 120 -6.41 0.12 -6.57
C GLY A 120 -6.68 1.26 -7.57
N ALA A 121 -5.70 1.62 -8.39
CA ALA A 121 -5.84 2.65 -9.41
C ALA A 121 -6.94 2.31 -10.42
N TYR A 122 -7.00 1.04 -10.87
CA TYR A 122 -8.07 0.58 -11.73
C TYR A 122 -9.44 0.62 -11.03
N ALA A 123 -9.53 0.19 -9.77
CA ALA A 123 -10.77 0.21 -8.98
C ALA A 123 -11.28 1.63 -8.72
N LEU A 124 -10.36 2.57 -8.47
CA LEU A 124 -10.63 3.98 -8.17
C LEU A 124 -10.78 4.86 -9.42
N LEU A 125 -10.84 4.23 -10.61
CA LEU A 125 -11.02 4.87 -11.92
C LEU A 125 -9.88 5.80 -12.34
N LEU A 126 -8.68 5.62 -11.77
CA LEU A 126 -7.50 6.41 -12.12
C LEU A 126 -6.85 5.95 -13.44
N THR A 127 -7.21 4.76 -13.93
CA THR A 127 -6.76 4.23 -15.22
C THR A 127 -7.83 3.31 -15.82
N ASP A 128 -7.90 3.22 -17.15
CA ASP A 128 -8.72 2.24 -17.85
C ASP A 128 -8.00 0.94 -18.18
N GLN A 129 -6.68 0.92 -18.04
CA GLN A 129 -5.90 -0.27 -18.33
C GLN A 129 -6.15 -1.32 -17.26
N TYR A 130 -6.58 -2.51 -17.69
CA TYR A 130 -6.76 -3.63 -16.77
C TYR A 130 -5.41 -3.95 -16.08
N PRO A 131 -5.37 -4.21 -14.77
CA PRO A 131 -4.11 -4.37 -14.05
C PRO A 131 -3.28 -5.55 -14.59
N SER A 132 -2.08 -5.26 -15.07
CA SER A 132 -1.09 -6.27 -15.48
C SER A 132 -0.32 -6.77 -14.26
N THR A 133 -0.07 -8.08 -14.23
CA THR A 133 0.75 -8.74 -13.20
C THR A 133 2.24 -8.72 -13.52
N VAL A 134 2.61 -8.37 -14.75
CA VAL A 134 4.00 -8.45 -15.24
C VAL A 134 4.52 -7.11 -15.74
N ASP A 135 3.69 -6.33 -16.42
CA ASP A 135 4.13 -5.10 -17.07
C ASP A 135 4.09 -3.90 -16.12
N GLU A 136 4.97 -2.94 -16.36
CA GLU A 136 4.84 -1.60 -15.80
C GLU A 136 3.70 -0.86 -16.51
N GLN A 137 2.90 -0.12 -15.73
CA GLN A 137 1.70 0.58 -16.20
C GLN A 137 1.72 2.01 -15.65
N ALA A 138 0.60 2.74 -15.77
CA ALA A 138 0.42 4.12 -15.28
C ALA A 138 0.61 4.34 -13.76
N VAL A 139 1.13 3.36 -13.02
CA VAL A 139 1.37 3.41 -11.58
C VAL A 139 2.85 3.17 -11.35
N HIS A 140 3.57 4.25 -11.12
CA HIS A 140 5.02 4.27 -10.88
C HIS A 140 5.25 4.27 -9.37
N LEU A 141 5.65 3.12 -8.84
CA LEU A 141 5.88 2.95 -7.41
C LEU A 141 7.32 2.55 -7.13
N GLU A 142 8.00 3.41 -6.38
CA GLU A 142 9.36 3.19 -5.92
C GLU A 142 9.39 3.04 -4.40
N ILE A 143 10.04 1.99 -3.93
CA ILE A 143 10.32 1.79 -2.51
C ILE A 143 11.81 1.49 -2.39
N ASP A 144 12.51 2.31 -1.62
CA ASP A 144 13.93 2.15 -1.39
C ASP A 144 14.18 0.95 -0.46
N TYR A 145 15.14 0.09 -0.83
CA TYR A 145 15.61 -0.95 0.08
C TYR A 145 16.43 -0.32 1.22
N PRO A 146 16.10 -0.58 2.50
CA PRO A 146 16.79 0.04 3.63
C PRO A 146 18.20 -0.52 3.85
N ASP A 147 19.16 0.34 4.23
CA ASP A 147 20.40 -0.13 4.85
C ASP A 147 20.11 -0.42 6.34
N VAL A 148 19.76 -1.65 6.67
CA VAL A 148 19.24 -2.03 8.00
C VAL A 148 20.16 -1.63 9.15
N GLU A 149 21.47 -1.66 8.94
CA GLU A 149 22.44 -1.33 10.00
C GLU A 149 22.55 0.18 10.26
N LYS A 150 22.29 1.01 9.24
CA LYS A 150 22.43 2.48 9.32
C LYS A 150 21.09 3.19 9.49
N ASP A 151 20.07 2.70 8.81
CA ASP A 151 18.79 3.40 8.64
C ASP A 151 17.71 2.92 9.62
N LEU A 152 17.87 1.72 10.22
CA LEU A 152 16.85 1.09 11.06
C LEU A 152 17.36 0.78 12.48
N LYS A 153 16.68 1.35 13.48
CA LYS A 153 16.95 1.06 14.89
C LYS A 153 16.30 -0.25 15.30
N ARG A 154 17.08 -1.10 15.95
CA ARG A 154 16.71 -2.45 16.41
C ARG A 154 15.35 -2.54 17.13
N GLY A 155 15.05 -1.60 18.02
CA GLY A 155 13.83 -1.61 18.85
C GLY A 155 12.64 -0.83 18.27
N MET A 156 12.85 -0.05 17.20
CA MET A 156 11.80 0.80 16.63
C MET A 156 10.58 0.02 16.13
N PRO A 157 10.69 -1.16 15.45
CA PRO A 157 9.53 -1.82 14.85
C PRO A 157 8.33 -2.02 15.80
N LEU A 158 8.56 -2.30 17.09
CA LEU A 158 7.49 -2.48 18.08
C LEU A 158 6.74 -1.18 18.38
N VAL A 159 7.48 -0.07 18.45
CA VAL A 159 6.93 1.25 18.80
C VAL A 159 6.24 1.87 17.59
N LYS A 160 6.71 1.59 16.37
CA LYS A 160 6.13 2.11 15.12
C LYS A 160 4.64 1.83 14.97
N TRP A 161 4.19 0.62 15.34
CA TRP A 161 2.78 0.24 15.21
C TRP A 161 1.88 1.08 16.11
N PHE A 162 2.36 1.49 17.29
CA PHE A 162 1.66 2.43 18.16
C PHE A 162 1.69 3.86 17.58
N LEU A 163 2.84 4.30 17.07
CA LEU A 163 2.98 5.64 16.46
C LEU A 163 2.19 5.82 15.16
N ALA A 164 1.82 4.73 14.49
CA ALA A 164 0.99 4.74 13.29
C ALA A 164 -0.52 4.89 13.60
N ILE A 165 -0.95 4.74 14.86
CA ILE A 165 -2.37 4.86 15.25
C ILE A 165 -2.98 6.21 14.83
N PRO A 166 -2.34 7.37 15.09
CA PRO A 166 -2.85 8.66 14.61
C PRO A 166 -3.04 8.68 13.09
N HIS A 167 -2.09 8.15 12.33
CA HIS A 167 -2.19 8.09 10.86
C HIS A 167 -3.40 7.28 10.41
N TYR A 168 -3.65 6.11 11.02
CA TYR A 168 -4.81 5.29 10.65
C TYR A 168 -6.14 6.01 10.92
N LEU A 169 -6.24 6.81 11.98
CA LEU A 169 -7.44 7.60 12.27
C LEU A 169 -7.70 8.66 11.19
N PHE A 170 -6.69 9.43 10.81
CA PHE A 170 -6.86 10.45 9.76
C PHE A 170 -7.06 9.84 8.38
N LEU A 171 -6.33 8.78 8.04
CA LEU A 171 -6.52 8.06 6.79
C LEU A 171 -7.92 7.46 6.69
N ALA A 172 -8.50 6.94 7.78
CA ALA A 172 -9.87 6.43 7.77
C ALA A 172 -10.88 7.52 7.35
N VAL A 173 -10.74 8.74 7.88
CA VAL A 173 -11.59 9.88 7.49
C VAL A 173 -11.37 10.25 6.02
N LEU A 174 -10.12 10.29 5.56
CA LEU A 174 -9.81 10.64 4.18
C LEU A 174 -10.30 9.59 3.18
N VAL A 175 -10.21 8.31 3.53
CA VAL A 175 -10.73 7.20 2.71
C VAL A 175 -12.23 7.34 2.52
N VAL A 176 -12.98 7.73 3.55
CA VAL A 176 -14.41 8.03 3.40
C VAL A 176 -14.62 9.17 2.39
N GLY A 177 -13.84 10.25 2.48
CA GLY A 177 -13.85 11.31 1.47
C GLY A 177 -13.49 10.81 0.07
N ALA A 178 -12.55 9.87 -0.05
CA ALA A 178 -12.11 9.31 -1.33
C ALA A 178 -13.19 8.44 -1.97
N VAL A 179 -13.96 7.71 -1.16
CA VAL A 179 -15.14 6.96 -1.65
C VAL A 179 -16.15 7.92 -2.27
N PHE A 180 -16.49 9.03 -1.60
CA PHE A 180 -17.37 10.05 -2.18
C PHE A 180 -16.79 10.68 -3.45
N ALA A 181 -15.50 11.01 -3.45
CA ALA A 181 -14.80 11.54 -4.61
C ALA A 181 -14.89 10.58 -5.82
N VAL A 182 -14.66 9.28 -5.60
CA VAL A 182 -14.74 8.26 -6.65
C VAL A 182 -16.17 8.08 -7.17
N ILE A 183 -17.18 8.14 -6.30
CA ILE A 183 -18.58 8.09 -6.73
C ILE A 183 -18.90 9.30 -7.63
N ILE A 184 -18.50 10.51 -7.23
CA ILE A 184 -18.68 11.72 -8.03
C ILE A 184 -17.92 11.61 -9.35
N ALA A 185 -16.66 11.13 -9.31
CA ALA A 185 -15.84 10.92 -10.49
C ALA A 185 -16.45 9.89 -11.44
N TRP A 186 -17.03 8.81 -10.93
CA TRP A 186 -17.72 7.80 -11.75
C TRP A 186 -18.83 8.44 -12.59
N PHE A 187 -19.72 9.23 -11.98
CA PHE A 187 -20.74 9.98 -12.73
C PHE A 187 -20.11 10.97 -13.71
N ALA A 188 -19.12 11.76 -13.27
CA ALA A 188 -18.45 12.74 -14.11
C ALA A 188 -17.84 12.09 -15.36
N ILE A 189 -17.18 10.93 -15.23
CA ILE A 189 -16.58 10.19 -16.33
C ILE A 189 -17.66 9.63 -17.27
N LEU A 190 -18.78 9.11 -16.76
CA LEU A 190 -19.84 8.61 -17.63
C LEU A 190 -20.44 9.69 -18.54
N PHE A 191 -20.58 10.92 -18.03
CA PHE A 191 -21.13 12.03 -18.81
C PHE A 191 -20.08 12.72 -19.68
N THR A 192 -18.89 12.99 -19.12
CA THR A 192 -17.87 13.84 -19.75
C THR A 192 -16.72 13.05 -20.39
N GLY A 193 -16.50 11.81 -19.95
CA GLY A 193 -15.31 11.02 -20.29
C GLY A 193 -14.02 11.50 -19.59
N ARG A 194 -14.12 12.38 -18.58
CA ARG A 194 -12.95 12.95 -17.89
C ARG A 194 -13.08 12.79 -16.38
N TYR A 195 -11.96 12.49 -15.74
CA TYR A 195 -11.85 12.50 -14.28
C TYR A 195 -11.66 13.95 -13.81
N PRO A 196 -12.45 14.50 -12.87
CA PRO A 196 -12.19 15.83 -12.35
C PRO A 196 -10.82 15.93 -11.65
N GLU A 197 -9.93 16.80 -12.12
CA GLU A 197 -8.53 16.90 -11.67
C GLU A 197 -8.39 17.06 -10.14
N SER A 198 -9.25 17.86 -9.50
CA SER A 198 -9.24 18.05 -8.05
C SER A 198 -9.54 16.76 -7.28
N LEU A 199 -10.47 15.94 -7.78
CA LEU A 199 -10.80 14.65 -7.18
C LEU A 199 -9.68 13.64 -7.43
N PHE A 200 -9.06 13.67 -8.61
CA PHE A 200 -7.91 12.82 -8.94
C PHE A 200 -6.76 13.09 -7.98
N ASN A 201 -6.36 14.36 -7.85
CA ASN A 201 -5.27 14.77 -6.96
C ASN A 201 -5.55 14.40 -5.50
N TYR A 202 -6.79 14.55 -5.04
CA TYR A 202 -7.19 14.11 -3.71
C TYR A 202 -7.05 12.60 -3.53
N VAL A 203 -7.61 11.78 -4.43
CA VAL A 203 -7.56 10.32 -4.33
C VAL A 203 -6.12 9.81 -4.42
N VAL A 204 -5.32 10.30 -5.36
CA VAL A 204 -3.89 9.97 -5.49
C VAL A 204 -3.13 10.39 -4.23
N GLY A 205 -3.42 11.55 -3.68
CA GLY A 205 -2.78 12.02 -2.46
C GLY A 205 -3.09 11.14 -1.24
N VAL A 206 -4.31 10.62 -1.13
CA VAL A 206 -4.67 9.63 -0.11
C VAL A 206 -3.88 8.33 -0.31
N MET A 207 -3.73 7.87 -1.56
CA MET A 207 -2.90 6.70 -1.88
C MET A 207 -1.43 6.92 -1.54
N ARG A 208 -0.85 8.07 -1.87
CA ARG A 208 0.54 8.44 -1.52
C ARG A 208 0.74 8.43 -0.01
N TRP A 209 -0.16 9.05 0.74
CA TRP A 209 -0.07 9.06 2.19
C TRP A 209 -0.19 7.65 2.78
N GLY A 210 -1.16 6.87 2.30
CA GLY A 210 -1.30 5.46 2.68
C GLY A 210 -0.04 4.64 2.41
N LEU A 211 0.62 4.85 1.27
CA LEU A 211 1.88 4.20 0.94
C LEU A 211 3.00 4.60 1.91
N ARG A 212 3.12 5.88 2.28
CA ARG A 212 4.13 6.33 3.26
C ARG A 212 3.94 5.66 4.62
N VAL A 213 2.70 5.52 5.08
CA VAL A 213 2.35 4.83 6.33
C VAL A 213 2.63 3.33 6.22
N ASN A 214 2.29 2.71 5.08
CA ASN A 214 2.61 1.30 4.82
C ASN A 214 4.13 1.05 4.83
N ALA A 215 4.92 1.94 4.22
CA ALA A 215 6.37 1.88 4.23
C ALA A 215 6.96 1.97 5.66
N TYR A 216 6.40 2.84 6.49
CA TYR A 216 6.84 3.01 7.88
C TYR A 216 6.43 1.83 8.78
N ALA A 217 5.15 1.45 8.77
CA ALA A 217 4.57 0.55 9.77
C ALA A 217 4.50 -0.92 9.33
N THR A 218 4.36 -1.19 8.03
CA THR A 218 4.10 -2.53 7.50
C THR A 218 5.32 -3.11 6.79
N LEU A 219 5.93 -2.36 5.88
CA LEU A 219 7.17 -2.77 5.20
C LEU A 219 8.40 -2.53 6.07
N LEU A 220 8.33 -1.62 7.05
CA LEU A 220 9.43 -1.30 7.97
C LEU A 220 10.71 -0.86 7.25
N VAL A 221 10.57 -0.12 6.14
CA VAL A 221 11.69 0.31 5.28
C VAL A 221 12.30 1.64 5.69
N THR A 222 11.65 2.38 6.59
CA THR A 222 12.16 3.67 7.08
C THR A 222 11.76 3.88 8.53
N ASP A 223 12.66 4.47 9.32
CA ASP A 223 12.41 4.95 10.69
C ASP A 223 11.88 6.40 10.71
N GLU A 224 11.88 7.08 9.57
CA GLU A 224 11.35 8.44 9.44
C GLU A 224 9.82 8.43 9.58
N TYR A 225 9.30 9.30 10.44
CA TYR A 225 7.86 9.38 10.69
C TYR A 225 7.13 9.98 9.47
N PRO A 226 6.07 9.34 8.94
CA PRO A 226 5.40 9.83 7.75
C PRO A 226 4.81 11.23 7.95
N PRO A 227 5.06 12.20 7.06
CA PRO A 227 4.41 13.49 7.11
C PRO A 227 2.89 13.35 6.89
N PHE A 228 2.11 14.19 7.57
CA PHE A 228 0.65 14.32 7.38
C PHE A 228 0.37 15.19 6.15
N SER A 229 0.70 14.70 4.97
CA SER A 229 0.48 15.40 3.71
C SER A 229 -0.12 14.48 2.66
N LEU A 230 -0.75 15.07 1.65
CA LEU A 230 -1.26 14.39 0.46
C LEU A 230 -0.32 14.53 -0.74
N ASP A 231 0.66 15.43 -0.64
CA ASP A 231 1.63 15.71 -1.70
C ASP A 231 2.65 14.58 -1.85
#